data_AF-A0A7V6LAR7-F1
#
_entry.id   AF-A0A7V6LAR7-F1
#
_cell.length_a   1.000
_cell.length_b   1.000
_cell.length_c   1.000
_cell.angle_alpha   90.00
_cell.angle_beta   90.00
_cell.angle_gamma   90.00
#
_symmetry.space_group_name_H-M   'P 1'
#
loop_
_entity.id
_entity.type
_entity.pdbx_description
1 polymer ?
#
loop_
_entity_poly.entity_id
_entity_poly.type
_entity_poly.pdbx_seq_one_letter_code
_entity_poly.pdbx_strand_id
1 'polypeptide(L)'
;MKEFIDEFKAFAVKGNVIDMAVGVIIGGAFGKIVSSLVNDIFMPIVSLITGGINVSGLFIQLGGGDVKYPSISAAQDAGVATFNYGLFLQNVIDFVLIALCIFLFVRAINSLKKPKEEAPKSEARSCPYCFENVADKATRCPHCTSELPSPDKA
;
A
#
# COMPACT_ATOMS: atom_id res chain seq x y z
N MET A 1 -10.45 -26.86 -25.73
CA MET A 1 -10.35 -26.64 -24.27
C MET A 1 -8.92 -26.80 -23.77
N LYS A 2 -8.16 -27.85 -24.16
CA LYS A 2 -6.72 -27.96 -23.88
C LYS A 2 -5.91 -26.77 -24.42
N GLU A 3 -6.05 -26.44 -25.71
CA GLU A 3 -5.38 -25.30 -26.35
C GLU A 3 -5.56 -23.98 -25.57
N PHE A 4 -6.81 -23.65 -25.19
CA PHE A 4 -7.11 -22.44 -24.40
C PHE A 4 -6.48 -22.48 -23.00
N ILE A 5 -6.46 -23.64 -22.34
CA ILE A 5 -5.83 -23.81 -21.02
C ILE A 5 -4.31 -23.69 -21.13
N ASP A 6 -3.71 -24.20 -22.19
CA ASP A 6 -2.27 -24.15 -22.44
C ASP A 6 -1.83 -22.72 -22.81
N GLU A 7 -2.61 -22.00 -23.63
CA GLU A 7 -2.41 -20.56 -23.92
C GLU A 7 -2.63 -19.68 -22.69
N PHE A 8 -3.67 -19.96 -21.89
CA PHE A 8 -3.94 -19.22 -20.66
C PHE A 8 -2.85 -19.47 -19.61
N LYS A 9 -2.34 -20.69 -19.51
CA LYS A 9 -1.20 -21.02 -18.65
C LYS A 9 0.07 -20.31 -19.14
N ALA A 10 0.34 -20.30 -20.44
CA ALA A 10 1.49 -19.57 -21.01
C ALA A 10 1.39 -18.05 -20.79
N PHE A 11 0.17 -17.49 -20.83
CA PHE A 11 -0.10 -16.09 -20.49
C PHE A 11 0.08 -15.81 -19.00
N ALA A 12 -0.51 -16.64 -18.13
CA ALA A 12 -0.47 -16.48 -16.68
C ALA A 12 0.94 -16.65 -16.10
N VAL A 13 1.79 -17.50 -16.71
CA VAL A 13 3.16 -17.76 -16.24
C VAL A 13 4.17 -16.68 -16.69
N LYS A 14 3.73 -15.62 -17.39
CA LYS A 14 4.55 -14.41 -17.50
C LYS A 14 4.79 -13.85 -16.11
N GLY A 15 5.96 -14.11 -15.52
CA GLY A 15 6.26 -13.94 -14.09
C GLY A 15 5.86 -12.60 -13.48
N ASN A 16 5.91 -11.51 -14.26
CA ASN A 16 5.47 -10.18 -13.82
C ASN A 16 3.97 -10.11 -13.45
N VAL A 17 3.10 -10.90 -14.09
CA VAL A 17 1.64 -10.85 -13.85
C VAL A 17 1.27 -11.53 -12.54
N ILE A 18 1.92 -12.64 -12.19
CA ILE A 18 1.64 -13.38 -10.95
C ILE A 18 2.08 -12.55 -9.73
N ASP A 19 3.30 -11.99 -9.76
CA ASP A 19 3.80 -11.18 -8.66
C ASP A 19 2.97 -9.90 -8.47
N MET A 20 2.54 -9.28 -9.58
CA MET A 20 1.62 -8.15 -9.54
C MET A 20 0.25 -8.54 -8.97
N ALA A 21 -0.32 -9.68 -9.40
CA ALA A 21 -1.60 -10.16 -8.91
C ALA A 21 -1.57 -10.46 -7.40
N VAL A 22 -0.52 -11.12 -6.93
CA VAL A 22 -0.29 -11.39 -5.50
C VAL A 22 -0.16 -10.07 -4.73
N GLY A 23 0.59 -9.10 -5.24
CA GLY A 23 0.73 -7.78 -4.65
C GLY A 23 -0.60 -7.03 -4.51
N VAL A 24 -1.45 -7.07 -5.54
CA VAL A 24 -2.78 -6.41 -5.51
C VAL A 24 -3.73 -7.10 -4.53
N ILE A 25 -3.75 -8.44 -4.50
CA ILE A 25 -4.61 -9.22 -3.59
C ILE A 25 -4.20 -8.98 -2.14
N ILE A 26 -2.90 -9.08 -1.84
CA ILE A 26 -2.38 -8.82 -0.49
C ILE A 26 -2.59 -7.36 -0.11
N GLY A 27 -2.35 -6.42 -1.02
CA GLY A 27 -2.58 -4.99 -0.78
C GLY A 27 -4.04 -4.67 -0.45
N GLY A 28 -4.99 -5.24 -1.19
CA GLY A 28 -6.42 -5.08 -0.91
C GLY A 28 -6.87 -5.71 0.41
N ALA A 29 -6.36 -6.89 0.74
CA ALA A 29 -6.64 -7.56 2.00
C ALA A 29 -6.04 -6.80 3.20
N PHE A 30 -4.80 -6.33 3.06
CA PHE A 30 -4.11 -5.54 4.09
C PHE A 30 -4.80 -4.20 4.32
N GLY A 31 -5.27 -3.53 3.26
CA GLY A 31 -6.07 -2.32 3.37
C GLY A 31 -7.30 -2.50 4.28
N LYS A 32 -8.03 -3.61 4.15
CA LYS A 32 -9.17 -3.92 5.02
C LYS A 32 -8.79 -4.10 6.49
N ILE A 33 -7.65 -4.73 6.76
CA ILE A 33 -7.14 -4.91 8.13
C ILE A 33 -6.82 -3.54 8.75
N VAL A 34 -6.17 -2.66 7.99
CA VAL A 34 -5.84 -1.31 8.46
C VAL A 34 -7.11 -0.48 8.66
N SER A 35 -8.07 -0.54 7.73
CA SER A 35 -9.35 0.14 7.87
C SER A 35 -10.12 -0.32 9.11
N SER A 36 -10.17 -1.63 9.38
CA SER A 36 -10.81 -2.16 10.60
C SER A 36 -10.08 -1.72 11.86
N LEU A 37 -8.75 -1.73 11.88
CA LEU A 37 -7.98 -1.22 13.01
C LEU A 37 -8.32 0.26 13.31
N VAL A 38 -8.41 1.09 12.28
CA VAL A 38 -8.75 2.50 12.46
C VAL A 38 -10.21 2.69 12.88
N ASN A 39 -11.14 2.08 12.16
CA ASN A 39 -12.57 2.30 12.37
C ASN A 39 -13.10 1.64 13.64
N ASP A 40 -12.56 0.48 14.01
CA ASP A 40 -13.09 -0.32 15.12
C ASP A 40 -12.30 -0.12 16.42
N ILE A 41 -11.04 0.32 16.36
CA ILE A 41 -10.19 0.51 17.55
C ILE A 41 -9.87 1.99 17.77
N PHE A 42 -9.32 2.69 16.79
CA PHE A 42 -8.91 4.09 16.98
C PHE A 42 -10.09 5.06 17.03
N MET A 43 -11.07 4.91 16.14
CA MET A 43 -12.23 5.80 16.07
C MET A 43 -13.06 5.81 17.36
N PRO A 44 -13.34 4.68 18.04
CA PRO A 44 -13.98 4.70 19.36
C PRO A 44 -13.17 5.46 20.41
N ILE A 45 -11.85 5.32 20.43
CA ILE A 45 -10.97 6.03 21.37
C ILE A 45 -10.94 7.53 21.06
N VAL A 46 -10.79 7.89 19.78
CA VAL A 46 -10.77 9.29 19.31
C VAL A 46 -12.12 9.95 19.58
N SER A 47 -13.23 9.25 19.33
CA SER A 47 -14.58 9.77 19.60
C SER A 47 -14.85 9.92 21.09
N LEU A 48 -14.32 9.04 21.95
CA LEU A 48 -14.43 9.20 23.41
C LEU A 48 -13.68 10.45 23.88
N ILE A 49 -12.50 10.73 23.31
CA ILE A 49 -11.68 11.90 23.64
C ILE A 49 -12.27 13.21 23.08
N THR A 50 -12.82 13.18 21.86
CA THR A 50 -13.42 14.35 21.20
C THR A 50 -14.89 14.58 21.58
N GLY A 51 -15.48 13.72 22.42
CA GLY A 51 -16.86 13.87 22.89
C GLY A 51 -17.93 13.46 21.88
N GLY A 52 -17.59 12.56 20.94
CA GLY A 52 -18.54 11.97 20.01
C GLY A 52 -18.82 12.80 18.76
N ILE A 53 -17.91 13.69 18.36
CA ILE A 53 -18.07 14.53 17.16
C ILE A 53 -18.01 13.63 15.91
N ASN A 54 -19.17 13.16 15.45
CA ASN A 54 -19.34 12.54 14.14
C ASN A 54 -19.69 13.65 13.15
N VAL A 55 -18.72 14.02 12.31
CA VAL A 55 -18.93 15.06 11.29
C VAL A 55 -19.74 14.55 10.11
N SER A 56 -19.86 13.22 9.95
CA SER A 56 -20.56 12.52 8.87
C SER A 56 -22.01 12.96 8.65
N GLY A 57 -22.70 13.41 9.71
CA GLY A 57 -24.11 13.83 9.65
C GLY A 57 -24.33 15.24 9.12
N LEU A 58 -23.26 16.03 8.87
CA LEU A 58 -23.40 17.38 8.36
C LEU A 58 -23.55 17.39 6.84
N PHE A 59 -24.69 17.88 6.36
CA PHE A 59 -24.97 18.06 4.95
C PHE A 59 -25.74 19.36 4.70
N ILE A 60 -25.55 19.92 3.50
CA ILE A 60 -26.36 21.03 2.98
C ILE A 60 -27.23 20.46 1.87
N GLN A 61 -28.55 20.57 2.01
CA GLN A 61 -29.46 20.23 0.92
C GLN A 61 -29.39 21.32 -0.16
N LEU A 62 -29.18 20.92 -1.42
CA LEU A 62 -29.10 21.81 -2.58
C LEU A 62 -30.43 21.86 -3.37
N GLY A 63 -31.33 20.92 -3.14
CA GLY A 63 -32.66 20.87 -3.73
C GLY A 63 -33.77 20.63 -2.71
N GLY A 64 -35.04 20.70 -3.12
CA GLY A 64 -36.19 20.32 -2.28
C GLY A 64 -36.86 21.42 -1.45
N GLY A 65 -36.50 22.69 -1.62
CA GLY A 65 -37.16 23.81 -0.91
C GLY A 65 -37.02 23.74 0.62
N ASP A 66 -38.05 24.18 1.36
CA ASP A 66 -38.07 24.28 2.83
C ASP A 66 -38.18 22.94 3.58
N VAL A 67 -38.20 21.80 2.88
CA VAL A 67 -38.29 20.48 3.53
C VAL A 67 -36.92 20.08 4.06
N LYS A 68 -36.73 20.15 5.38
CA LYS A 68 -35.53 19.65 6.05
C LYS A 68 -35.65 18.15 6.28
N TYR A 69 -34.75 17.38 5.68
CA TYR A 69 -34.66 15.94 5.93
C TYR A 69 -33.82 15.66 7.18
N PRO A 70 -34.20 14.68 8.02
CA PRO A 70 -33.47 14.38 9.25
C PRO A 70 -32.17 13.59 9.02
N SER A 71 -31.97 13.00 7.84
CA SER A 71 -30.78 12.22 7.51
C SER A 71 -30.40 12.35 6.03
N ILE A 72 -29.11 12.10 5.75
CA ILE A 72 -28.57 12.06 4.38
C ILE A 72 -29.30 10.98 3.56
N SER A 73 -29.64 9.84 4.17
CA SER A 73 -30.35 8.76 3.46
C SER A 73 -31.77 9.18 3.08
N ALA A 74 -32.50 9.86 3.97
CA ALA A 74 -33.87 10.31 3.69
C ALA A 74 -33.93 11.35 2.57
N ALA A 75 -32.91 12.21 2.47
CA ALA A 75 -32.80 13.17 1.37
C ALA A 75 -32.43 12.50 0.04
N GLN A 76 -31.55 11.49 0.06
CA GLN A 76 -31.19 10.70 -1.12
C GLN A 76 -32.37 9.86 -1.63
N ASP A 77 -33.13 9.23 -0.74
CA ASP A 77 -34.31 8.43 -1.07
C ASP A 77 -35.43 9.29 -1.68
N ALA A 78 -35.50 10.57 -1.31
CA ALA A 78 -36.43 11.55 -1.89
C ALA A 78 -35.93 12.16 -3.22
N GLY A 79 -34.77 11.72 -3.74
CA GLY A 79 -34.20 12.23 -4.99
C GLY A 79 -33.67 13.66 -4.89
N VAL A 80 -33.43 14.16 -3.68
CA VAL A 80 -32.95 15.52 -3.44
C VAL A 80 -31.42 15.53 -3.43
N ALA A 81 -30.82 16.44 -4.21
CA ALA A 81 -29.38 16.62 -4.21
C ALA A 81 -28.88 17.17 -2.86
N THR A 82 -27.96 16.45 -2.23
CA THR A 82 -27.31 16.84 -0.97
C THR A 82 -25.81 17.03 -1.13
N PHE A 83 -25.29 18.10 -0.55
CA PHE A 83 -23.86 18.36 -0.41
C PHE A 83 -23.38 17.85 0.96
N ASN A 84 -22.85 16.64 0.97
CA ASN A 84 -22.45 15.92 2.18
C ASN A 84 -20.99 16.22 2.57
N TYR A 85 -20.70 17.48 2.89
CA TYR A 85 -19.35 17.90 3.30
C TYR A 85 -18.89 17.22 4.60
N GLY A 86 -19.83 16.86 5.47
CA GLY A 86 -19.55 16.12 6.69
C GLY A 86 -18.94 14.75 6.43
N LEU A 87 -19.49 14.01 5.46
CA LEU A 87 -18.96 12.70 5.04
C LEU A 87 -17.58 12.84 4.39
N PHE A 88 -17.37 13.89 3.59
CA PHE A 88 -16.06 14.17 3.01
C PHE A 88 -15.00 14.44 4.09
N LEU A 89 -15.32 15.30 5.06
CA LEU A 89 -14.38 15.62 6.14
C LEU A 89 -14.10 14.38 7.00
N GLN A 90 -15.11 13.54 7.25
CA GLN A 90 -14.91 12.26 7.92
C GLN A 90 -13.91 11.38 7.18
N ASN A 91 -14.07 11.21 5.86
CA ASN A 91 -13.15 10.41 5.05
C ASN A 91 -11.72 10.96 5.08
N VAL A 92 -11.54 12.29 5.13
CA VAL A 92 -10.22 12.92 5.28
C VAL A 92 -9.61 12.60 6.64
N ILE A 93 -10.40 12.65 7.71
CA ILE A 93 -9.94 12.28 9.06
C ILE A 93 -9.53 10.81 9.08
N ASP A 94 -10.36 9.91 8.55
CA ASP A 94 -10.07 8.47 8.49
C ASP A 94 -8.79 8.19 7.69
N PHE A 95 -8.59 8.87 6.56
CA PHE A 95 -7.36 8.77 5.77
C PHE A 95 -6.12 9.20 6.56
N VAL A 96 -6.18 10.32 7.28
CA VAL A 96 -5.07 10.80 8.12
C VAL A 96 -4.78 9.81 9.25
N LEU A 97 -5.81 9.26 9.89
CA LEU A 97 -5.66 8.25 10.93
C LEU A 97 -5.05 6.95 10.40
N ILE A 98 -5.48 6.48 9.22
CA ILE A 98 -4.90 5.32 8.54
C ILE A 98 -3.42 5.56 8.23
N ALA A 99 -3.08 6.71 7.65
CA ALA A 99 -1.69 7.06 7.35
C ALA A 99 -0.83 7.10 8.63
N LEU A 100 -1.35 7.69 9.71
CA LEU A 100 -0.68 7.73 11.01
C LEU A 100 -0.48 6.33 11.60
N CYS A 101 -1.50 5.46 11.53
CA CYS A 101 -1.41 4.09 12.03
C CYS A 101 -0.38 3.26 11.26
N ILE A 102 -0.39 3.34 9.92
CA ILE A 102 0.62 2.67 9.08
C ILE A 102 2.01 3.18 9.42
N PHE A 103 2.19 4.50 9.57
CA PHE A 103 3.47 5.09 9.94
C PHE A 103 3.97 4.57 11.30
N LEU A 104 3.11 4.55 12.31
CA LEU A 104 3.46 4.02 13.64
C LEU A 104 3.80 2.53 13.58
N PHE A 105 3.06 1.74 12.80
CA PHE A 105 3.32 0.31 12.62
C PHE A 105 4.66 0.04 11.92
N VAL A 106 4.93 0.73 10.80
CA VAL A 106 6.22 0.64 10.10
C VAL A 106 7.35 1.10 11.00
N ARG A 107 7.16 2.19 11.75
CA ARG A 107 8.13 2.67 12.73
C ARG A 107 8.38 1.64 13.84
N ALA A 108 7.35 0.96 14.34
CA ALA A 108 7.49 -0.08 15.35
C ALA A 108 8.29 -1.27 14.81
N ILE A 109 8.00 -1.73 13.59
CA ILE A 109 8.77 -2.80 12.94
C ILE A 109 10.22 -2.36 12.71
N ASN A 110 10.45 -1.15 12.19
CA ASN A 110 11.80 -0.63 11.95
C ASN A 110 12.56 -0.38 13.26
N SER A 111 11.88 -0.10 14.37
CA SER A 111 12.49 0.02 15.69
C SER A 111 12.83 -1.33 16.32
N LEU A 112 12.07 -2.39 16.00
CA LEU A 112 12.30 -3.76 16.49
C LEU A 112 13.32 -4.52 15.62
N LYS A 113 13.39 -4.20 14.33
CA LYS A 113 14.53 -4.55 13.50
C LYS A 113 15.72 -3.75 14.03
N LYS A 114 16.56 -4.40 14.84
CA LYS A 114 17.96 -3.95 14.99
C LYS A 114 18.48 -3.63 13.58
N PRO A 115 19.24 -2.56 13.36
CA PRO A 115 19.97 -2.39 12.12
C PRO A 115 20.95 -3.56 11.99
N LYS A 116 20.46 -4.70 11.48
CA LYS A 116 21.25 -5.51 10.58
C LYS A 116 21.45 -4.54 9.44
N GLU A 117 22.67 -4.04 9.31
CA GLU A 117 23.19 -3.65 8.01
C GLU A 117 22.53 -4.58 7.00
N GLU A 118 21.65 -4.04 6.17
CA GLU A 118 21.36 -4.68 4.90
C GLU A 118 22.74 -4.82 4.30
N ALA A 119 23.33 -6.02 4.43
CA ALA A 119 24.61 -6.32 3.82
C ALA A 119 24.42 -5.85 2.39
N PRO A 120 25.20 -4.83 1.95
CA PRO A 120 24.91 -4.14 0.71
C PRO A 120 24.70 -5.24 -0.32
N LYS A 121 23.52 -5.25 -0.96
CA LYS A 121 23.29 -6.12 -2.12
C LYS A 121 24.49 -5.84 -3.00
N SER A 122 25.45 -6.78 -3.03
CA SER A 122 26.74 -6.53 -3.67
C SER A 122 26.41 -6.06 -5.06
N GLU A 123 26.80 -4.83 -5.39
CA GLU A 123 26.53 -4.34 -6.71
C GLU A 123 27.27 -5.29 -7.66
N ALA A 124 26.60 -5.69 -8.73
CA ALA A 124 27.24 -6.58 -9.68
C ALA A 124 28.18 -5.71 -10.51
N ARG A 125 29.50 -5.91 -10.35
CA ARG A 125 30.49 -5.27 -11.22
C ARG A 125 30.63 -6.04 -12.52
N SER A 126 30.78 -5.33 -13.63
CA SER A 126 31.08 -5.95 -14.92
C SER A 126 32.51 -6.47 -14.96
N CYS A 127 32.70 -7.71 -15.40
CA CYS A 127 34.03 -8.27 -15.62
C CYS A 127 34.77 -7.50 -16.75
N PRO A 128 36.04 -7.07 -16.56
CA PRO A 128 36.80 -6.36 -17.59
C PRO A 128 37.13 -7.20 -18.84
N TYR A 129 37.09 -8.52 -18.72
CA TYR A 129 37.51 -9.45 -19.79
C TYR A 129 36.33 -9.97 -20.61
N CYS A 130 35.25 -10.35 -19.93
CA CYS A 130 34.08 -10.97 -20.56
C CYS A 130 32.81 -10.11 -20.50
N PHE A 131 32.86 -8.93 -19.87
CA PHE A 131 31.73 -7.99 -19.73
C PHE A 131 30.47 -8.51 -19.04
N GLU A 132 30.47 -9.76 -18.59
CA GLU A 132 29.38 -10.35 -17.80
C GLU A 132 29.36 -9.83 -16.36
N ASN A 133 28.19 -9.86 -15.72
CA ASN A 133 27.98 -9.41 -14.36
C ASN A 133 28.59 -10.38 -13.33
N VAL A 134 29.42 -9.88 -12.42
CA VAL A 134 30.08 -10.67 -11.37
C VAL A 134 29.91 -9.99 -10.02
N ALA A 135 29.83 -10.78 -8.94
CA ALA A 135 29.79 -10.22 -7.59
C ALA A 135 31.00 -9.32 -7.30
N ASP A 136 30.80 -8.20 -6.60
CA ASP A 136 31.85 -7.22 -6.27
C ASP A 136 33.11 -7.85 -5.66
N LYS A 137 32.91 -8.81 -4.75
CA LYS A 137 34.00 -9.47 -4.02
C LYS A 137 34.57 -10.70 -4.74
N ALA A 138 34.16 -10.97 -5.98
CA ALA A 138 34.69 -12.09 -6.73
C ALA A 138 36.14 -11.82 -7.15
N THR A 139 37.02 -12.73 -6.73
CA THR A 139 38.44 -12.78 -7.14
C THR A 139 38.64 -13.53 -8.45
N ARG A 140 37.68 -14.36 -8.87
CA ARG A 140 37.65 -15.04 -10.17
C ARG A 140 36.28 -14.90 -10.82
N CYS A 141 36.30 -14.64 -12.12
CA CYS A 141 35.08 -14.60 -12.91
C CYS A 141 34.52 -16.04 -13.12
N PRO A 142 33.23 -16.31 -12.83
CA PRO A 142 32.63 -17.62 -13.08
C PRO A 142 32.41 -17.92 -14.57
N HIS A 143 32.37 -16.90 -15.43
CA HIS A 143 32.11 -17.06 -16.86
C HIS A 143 33.36 -17.31 -17.68
N CYS A 144 34.44 -16.56 -17.42
CA CYS A 144 35.67 -16.63 -18.21
C CYS A 144 36.90 -17.07 -17.41
N THR A 145 36.74 -17.46 -16.14
CA THR A 145 37.78 -17.97 -15.23
C THR A 145 39.00 -17.07 -15.02
N SER A 146 38.98 -15.84 -15.56
CA SER A 146 40.02 -14.83 -15.35
C SER A 146 40.06 -14.35 -13.90
N GLU A 147 41.26 -14.05 -13.41
CA GLU A 147 41.45 -13.43 -12.11
C GLU A 147 41.09 -11.94 -12.18
N LEU A 148 40.18 -11.51 -11.31
CA LEU A 148 39.68 -10.14 -11.27
C LEU A 148 40.49 -9.33 -10.25
N PRO A 149 40.88 -8.08 -10.57
CA PRO A 149 41.53 -7.21 -9.59
C PRO A 149 40.61 -6.96 -8.39
N SER A 150 41.17 -7.01 -7.17
CA SER A 150 40.42 -6.83 -5.93
C SER A 150 39.76 -5.43 -5.88
N PRO A 151 38.51 -5.32 -5.41
CA PRO A 151 37.75 -4.07 -5.41
C PRO A 151 38.41 -2.93 -4.60
N ASP A 152 39.29 -3.22 -3.64
CA ASP A 152 39.93 -2.21 -2.77
C ASP A 152 41.09 -1.41 -3.41
N LYS A 153 41.41 -1.64 -4.70
CA LYS A 153 42.57 -1.02 -5.39
C LYS A 153 42.20 -0.15 -6.60
N ALA A 154 40.94 0.26 -6.73
CA ALA A 154 40.49 1.20 -7.76
C ALA A 154 40.25 2.59 -7.16
#